data_AF-A0A378QU19-F1
#
_entry.id   AF-A0A378QU19-F1
#
_cell.length_a   1.000
_cell.length_b   1.000
_cell.length_c   1.000
_cell.angle_alpha   90.00
_cell.angle_beta   90.00
_cell.angle_gamma   90.00
#
_symmetry.space_group_name_H-M   'P 1'
#
loop_
_entity.id
_entity.type
_entity.pdbx_description
1 polymer ?
#
loop_
_entity_poly.entity_id
_entity_poly.type
_entity_poly.pdbx_seq_one_letter_code
_entity_poly.pdbx_strand_id
1 'polypeptide(L)'
;MKKLILATLIGSLALTACSKPAEEAPEAAAAAQEAANEAQAAANAAPADAAAQQAADTAQAAADTAATAAADAQSADKTVAEQAEATAENAQDAAEEAADAAKDAADGAAAAAGTETVTNENPAVATVPAAEAPATEAK
;
A
#
# COMPACT_ATOMS: atom_id res chain seq x y z
N MET A 1 25.49 2.53 -6.83
CA MET A 1 25.30 2.17 -8.26
C MET A 1 24.73 0.76 -8.33
N LYS A 2 23.41 0.62 -8.43
CA LYS A 2 22.73 -0.66 -8.63
C LYS A 2 21.86 -0.49 -9.88
N LYS A 3 22.40 -0.91 -11.01
CA LYS A 3 21.66 -1.07 -12.26
C LYS A 3 20.96 -2.41 -12.13
N LEU A 4 19.70 -2.40 -11.68
CA LEU A 4 18.88 -3.60 -11.76
C LEU A 4 18.41 -3.75 -13.20
N ILE A 5 18.65 -4.95 -13.69
CA ILE A 5 18.56 -5.37 -15.07
C ILE A 5 17.08 -5.70 -15.31
N LEU A 6 16.28 -4.71 -15.75
CA LEU A 6 14.96 -4.97 -16.35
C LEU A 6 15.16 -5.30 -17.84
N ALA A 7 15.80 -6.43 -18.10
CA ALA A 7 15.97 -6.94 -19.44
C ALA A 7 15.77 -8.45 -19.40
N THR A 8 14.50 -8.88 -19.46
CA THR A 8 14.03 -10.12 -20.09
C THR A 8 12.58 -10.41 -19.67
N LEU A 9 11.61 -9.79 -20.35
CA LEU A 9 10.25 -10.33 -20.43
C LEU A 9 9.70 -10.19 -21.86
N ILE A 10 10.55 -10.53 -22.83
CA ILE A 10 10.14 -10.75 -24.21
C ILE A 10 10.21 -12.26 -24.41
N GLY A 11 9.12 -12.94 -24.09
CA GLY A 11 9.13 -14.40 -24.06
C GLY A 11 7.74 -14.98 -24.05
N SER A 12 7.11 -15.00 -25.23
CA SER A 12 6.04 -15.94 -25.60
C SER A 12 4.60 -15.56 -25.20
N LEU A 13 4.06 -14.46 -25.74
CA LEU A 13 2.62 -14.34 -25.95
C LEU A 13 2.22 -15.23 -27.14
N ALA A 14 2.14 -16.52 -26.88
CA ALA A 14 1.60 -17.51 -27.80
C ALA A 14 0.07 -17.41 -27.80
N LEU A 15 -0.48 -16.86 -28.88
CA LEU A 15 -1.63 -17.42 -29.58
C LEU A 15 -2.91 -17.71 -28.75
N THR A 16 -3.42 -16.73 -28.00
CA THR A 16 -4.77 -16.79 -27.44
C THR A 16 -5.62 -15.62 -27.91
N ALA A 17 -6.45 -15.89 -28.92
CA ALA A 17 -7.53 -15.06 -29.44
C ALA A 17 -7.12 -13.70 -30.04
N CYS A 18 -8.00 -13.16 -30.87
CA CYS A 18 -7.85 -11.85 -31.51
C CYS A 18 -8.01 -10.70 -30.50
N SER A 19 -7.38 -10.76 -29.32
CA SER A 19 -7.36 -9.65 -28.36
C SER A 19 -6.52 -8.52 -28.97
N LYS A 20 -7.17 -7.38 -29.19
CA LYS A 20 -6.53 -6.18 -29.69
C LYS A 20 -5.87 -5.51 -28.49
N PRO A 21 -4.64 -5.00 -28.57
CA PRO A 21 -3.94 -4.30 -27.47
C PRO A 21 -4.75 -3.20 -26.77
N ALA A 22 -5.78 -2.69 -27.44
CA ALA A 22 -6.71 -1.69 -26.92
C ALA A 22 -7.72 -2.23 -25.87
N GLU A 23 -7.80 -3.54 -25.64
CA GLU A 23 -8.80 -4.14 -24.74
C GLU A 23 -8.22 -4.43 -23.34
N GLU A 24 -6.94 -4.80 -23.22
CA GLU A 24 -6.31 -5.12 -21.92
C GLU A 24 -5.75 -3.87 -21.22
N ALA A 25 -5.23 -2.90 -21.97
CA ALA A 25 -4.74 -1.63 -21.43
C ALA A 25 -5.78 -0.84 -20.57
N PRO A 26 -7.06 -0.70 -20.97
CA PRO A 26 -8.07 -0.05 -20.13
C PRO A 26 -8.45 -0.86 -18.88
N GLU A 27 -8.35 -2.20 -18.93
CA GLU A 27 -8.56 -3.05 -17.75
C GLU A 27 -7.43 -2.84 -16.74
N ALA A 28 -6.18 -2.82 -17.20
CA ALA A 28 -5.02 -2.51 -16.37
C ALA A 28 -5.13 -1.11 -15.74
N ALA A 29 -5.58 -0.11 -16.50
CA ALA A 29 -5.83 1.24 -15.96
C ALA A 29 -6.94 1.26 -14.89
N ALA A 30 -8.01 0.48 -15.06
CA ALA A 30 -9.07 0.38 -14.07
C ALA A 30 -8.57 -0.29 -12.77
N ALA A 31 -7.82 -1.38 -12.90
CA ALA A 31 -7.21 -2.08 -11.76
C ALA A 31 -6.18 -1.19 -11.03
N ALA A 32 -5.33 -0.47 -11.76
CA ALA A 32 -4.39 0.48 -11.18
C ALA A 32 -5.10 1.57 -10.36
N GLN A 33 -6.24 2.07 -10.86
CA GLN A 33 -7.05 3.06 -10.14
C GLN A 33 -7.74 2.48 -8.90
N GLU A 34 -8.17 1.21 -8.95
CA GLU A 34 -8.68 0.50 -7.77
C GLU A 34 -7.60 0.38 -6.70
N ALA A 35 -6.39 -0.08 -7.07
CA ALA A 35 -5.25 -0.16 -6.17
C ALA A 35 -4.88 1.22 -5.57
N ALA A 36 -4.87 2.29 -6.37
CA ALA A 36 -4.65 3.64 -5.87
C ALA A 36 -5.71 4.09 -4.84
N ASN A 37 -6.98 3.73 -5.06
CA ASN A 37 -8.04 4.01 -4.10
C ASN A 37 -7.86 3.22 -2.78
N GLU A 38 -7.42 1.97 -2.87
CA GLU A 38 -7.10 1.15 -1.69
C GLU A 38 -5.91 1.73 -0.91
N ALA A 39 -4.85 2.13 -1.60
CA ALA A 39 -3.69 2.79 -1.01
C ALA A 39 -4.11 4.08 -0.27
N GLN A 40 -4.96 4.90 -0.89
CA GLN A 40 -5.48 6.11 -0.28
C GLN A 40 -6.35 5.82 0.95
N ALA A 41 -7.16 4.76 0.92
CA ALA A 41 -7.94 4.33 2.06
C ALA A 41 -7.03 3.89 3.23
N ALA A 42 -5.97 3.12 2.95
CA ALA A 42 -4.99 2.72 3.95
C ALA A 42 -4.27 3.93 4.56
N ALA A 43 -3.82 4.88 3.72
CA ALA A 43 -3.16 6.08 4.20
C ALA A 43 -4.08 6.99 5.03
N ASN A 44 -5.38 7.03 4.71
CA ASN A 44 -6.40 7.72 5.51
C ASN A 44 -6.64 7.06 6.88
N ALA A 45 -6.37 5.75 7.02
CA ALA A 45 -6.42 5.06 8.30
C ALA A 45 -5.20 5.38 9.19
N ALA A 46 -4.09 5.80 8.59
CA ALA A 46 -2.86 6.20 9.27
C ALA A 46 -2.36 7.59 8.82
N PRO A 47 -3.13 8.67 9.06
CA PRO A 47 -2.85 9.99 8.46
C PRO A 47 -1.58 10.67 8.97
N ALA A 48 -1.02 10.22 10.09
CA ALA A 48 0.26 10.68 10.63
C ALA A 48 1.46 9.91 10.06
N ASP A 49 1.23 8.83 9.31
CA ASP A 49 2.28 8.01 8.72
C ASP A 49 2.64 8.52 7.32
N ALA A 50 3.83 9.13 7.22
CA ALA A 50 4.32 9.68 5.96
C ALA A 50 4.63 8.60 4.92
N ALA A 51 4.95 7.37 5.32
CA ALA A 51 5.22 6.28 4.40
C ALA A 51 3.92 5.79 3.74
N ALA A 52 2.83 5.68 4.51
CA ALA A 52 1.51 5.35 3.99
C ALA A 52 1.04 6.40 2.95
N GLN A 53 1.23 7.69 3.26
CA GLN A 53 0.87 8.78 2.34
C GLN A 53 1.72 8.78 1.06
N GLN A 54 3.03 8.58 1.17
CA GLN A 54 3.91 8.51 0.01
C GLN A 54 3.59 7.29 -0.88
N ALA A 55 3.21 6.16 -0.27
CA ALA A 55 2.80 4.97 -0.99
C ALA A 55 1.48 5.21 -1.76
N ALA A 56 0.50 5.89 -1.14
CA ALA A 56 -0.73 6.31 -1.83
C ALA A 56 -0.45 7.26 -3.01
N ASP A 57 0.42 8.26 -2.84
CA ASP A 57 0.83 9.16 -3.93
C ASP A 57 1.49 8.39 -5.08
N THR A 58 2.29 7.37 -4.75
CA THR A 58 2.94 6.50 -5.75
C THR A 58 1.93 5.66 -6.51
N ALA A 59 0.95 5.08 -5.82
CA ALA A 59 -0.12 4.31 -6.44
C ALA A 59 -0.96 5.18 -7.40
N GLN A 60 -1.27 6.42 -7.01
CA GLN A 60 -2.00 7.35 -7.88
C GLN A 60 -1.18 7.75 -9.12
N ALA A 61 0.12 8.01 -8.97
CA ALA A 61 0.98 8.31 -10.12
C ALA A 61 1.10 7.12 -11.09
N ALA A 62 1.09 5.90 -10.57
CA ALA A 62 1.05 4.68 -11.36
C ALA A 62 -0.30 4.52 -12.08
N ALA A 63 -1.43 4.77 -11.40
CA ALA A 63 -2.75 4.79 -12.03
C ALA A 63 -2.86 5.82 -13.16
N ASP A 64 -2.33 7.04 -12.97
CA ASP A 64 -2.30 8.08 -14.01
C ASP A 64 -1.46 7.65 -15.23
N THR A 65 -0.37 6.93 -14.98
CA THR A 65 0.48 6.34 -16.03
C THR A 65 -0.29 5.27 -16.81
N ALA A 66 -0.98 4.37 -16.10
CA ALA A 66 -1.79 3.33 -16.74
C ALA A 66 -2.93 3.94 -17.57
N ALA A 67 -3.59 4.99 -17.08
CA ALA A 67 -4.65 5.70 -17.81
C ALA A 67 -4.13 6.38 -19.08
N THR A 68 -2.94 7.00 -19.01
CA THR A 68 -2.29 7.59 -20.18
C THR A 68 -1.92 6.52 -21.20
N ALA A 69 -1.36 5.40 -20.73
CA ALA A 69 -1.01 4.28 -21.58
C ALA A 69 -2.24 3.62 -22.23
N ALA A 70 -3.36 3.50 -21.51
CA ALA A 70 -4.62 3.02 -22.07
C ALA A 70 -5.14 3.92 -23.21
N ALA A 71 -4.94 5.23 -23.12
CA ALA A 71 -5.27 6.15 -24.21
C ALA A 71 -4.35 5.94 -25.43
N ASP A 72 -3.05 5.76 -25.21
CA ASP A 72 -2.07 5.50 -26.27
C ASP A 72 -2.28 4.13 -26.95
N ALA A 73 -2.81 3.15 -26.22
CA ALA A 73 -3.16 1.83 -26.74
C ALA A 73 -4.26 1.88 -27.82
N GLN A 74 -4.99 2.98 -27.94
CA GLN A 74 -5.96 3.22 -29.01
C GLN A 74 -5.32 3.60 -30.35
N SER A 75 -4.00 3.72 -30.40
CA SER A 75 -3.25 4.06 -31.62
C SER A 75 -3.54 3.08 -32.77
N ALA A 76 -3.56 3.62 -34.00
CA ALA A 76 -3.62 2.82 -35.22
C ALA A 76 -2.28 2.12 -35.53
N ASP A 77 -1.18 2.58 -34.92
CA ASP A 77 0.11 1.92 -34.97
C ASP A 77 0.16 0.79 -33.95
N LYS A 78 0.24 -0.44 -34.45
CA LYS A 78 0.21 -1.65 -33.64
C LYS A 78 1.40 -1.74 -32.66
N THR A 79 2.57 -1.23 -33.03
CA THR A 79 3.76 -1.27 -32.15
C THR A 79 3.58 -0.32 -30.98
N VAL A 80 3.02 0.86 -31.24
CA VAL A 80 2.69 1.84 -30.19
C VAL A 80 1.63 1.24 -29.27
N ALA A 81 0.61 0.58 -29.82
CA ALA A 81 -0.45 -0.01 -29.04
C ALA A 81 0.05 -1.13 -28.10
N GLU A 82 0.88 -2.06 -28.60
CA GLU A 82 1.48 -3.13 -27.79
C GLU A 82 2.43 -2.59 -26.70
N GLN A 83 3.20 -1.54 -27.01
CA GLN A 83 4.07 -0.91 -26.00
C GLN A 83 3.27 -0.19 -24.92
N ALA A 84 2.16 0.45 -25.31
CA ALA A 84 1.27 1.13 -24.40
C ALA A 84 0.54 0.14 -23.47
N GLU A 85 0.06 -0.99 -24.00
CA GLU A 85 -0.48 -2.10 -23.20
C GLU A 85 0.51 -2.58 -22.15
N ALA A 86 1.75 -2.91 -22.53
CA ALA A 86 2.78 -3.29 -21.57
C ALA A 86 3.08 -2.18 -20.55
N THR A 87 2.97 -0.91 -20.95
CA THR A 87 3.13 0.22 -20.02
C THR A 87 1.99 0.28 -19.01
N ALA A 88 0.75 0.02 -19.43
CA ALA A 88 -0.41 -0.02 -18.56
C ALA A 88 -0.34 -1.18 -17.55
N GLU A 89 0.06 -2.38 -17.98
CA GLU A 89 0.25 -3.54 -17.09
C GLU A 89 1.35 -3.31 -16.05
N ASN A 90 2.52 -2.82 -16.47
CA ASN A 90 3.60 -2.51 -15.53
C ASN A 90 3.20 -1.40 -14.53
N ALA A 91 2.36 -0.46 -14.97
CA ALA A 91 1.83 0.59 -14.10
C ALA A 91 0.75 0.06 -13.14
N GLN A 92 -0.06 -0.92 -13.56
CA GLN A 92 -0.95 -1.65 -12.66
C GLN A 92 -0.15 -2.37 -11.56
N ASP A 93 0.86 -3.17 -11.92
CA ASP A 93 1.71 -3.89 -10.96
C ASP A 93 2.33 -2.92 -9.94
N ALA A 94 2.81 -1.76 -10.41
CA ALA A 94 3.37 -0.73 -9.55
C ALA A 94 2.33 -0.09 -8.61
N ALA A 95 1.08 0.08 -9.07
CA ALA A 95 0.00 0.58 -8.24
C ALA A 95 -0.39 -0.43 -7.15
N GLU A 96 -0.45 -1.73 -7.48
CA GLU A 96 -0.72 -2.82 -6.54
C GLU A 96 0.38 -2.93 -5.47
N GLU A 97 1.66 -2.92 -5.87
CA GLU A 97 2.79 -2.95 -4.92
C GLU A 97 2.78 -1.72 -3.98
N ALA A 98 2.42 -0.56 -4.51
CA ALA A 98 2.29 0.66 -3.71
C ALA A 98 1.09 0.61 -2.74
N ALA A 99 -0.03 -0.02 -3.15
CA ALA A 99 -1.17 -0.23 -2.27
C ALA A 99 -0.84 -1.18 -1.10
N ASP A 100 -0.13 -2.27 -1.37
CA ASP A 100 0.37 -3.18 -0.33
C ASP A 100 1.32 -2.45 0.63
N ALA A 101 2.24 -1.63 0.11
CA ALA A 101 3.13 -0.82 0.94
C ALA A 101 2.37 0.21 1.82
N ALA A 102 1.31 0.82 1.30
CA ALA A 102 0.47 1.73 2.08
C ALA A 102 -0.24 0.99 3.22
N LYS A 103 -0.73 -0.23 2.96
CA LYS A 103 -1.36 -1.09 3.95
C LYS A 103 -0.39 -1.52 5.04
N ASP A 104 0.79 -2.00 4.66
CA ASP A 104 1.84 -2.41 5.60
C ASP A 104 2.27 -1.25 6.51
N ALA A 105 2.40 -0.04 5.97
CA ALA A 105 2.70 1.15 6.76
C ALA A 105 1.57 1.49 7.75
N ALA A 106 0.31 1.44 7.29
CA ALA A 106 -0.84 1.70 8.14
C ALA A 106 -0.98 0.66 9.29
N ASP A 107 -0.78 -0.62 8.98
CA ASP A 107 -0.81 -1.71 9.97
C ASP A 107 0.36 -1.57 10.97
N GLY A 108 1.55 -1.18 10.50
CA GLY A 108 2.70 -0.85 11.34
C GLY A 108 2.41 0.30 12.31
N ALA A 109 1.78 1.37 11.84
CA ALA A 109 1.38 2.51 12.68
C ALA A 109 0.33 2.12 13.72
N ALA A 110 -0.66 1.30 13.35
CA ALA A 110 -1.67 0.79 14.28
C ALA A 110 -1.05 -0.09 15.38
N ALA A 111 -0.10 -0.96 15.02
CA ALA A 111 0.63 -1.78 15.98
C ALA A 111 1.44 -0.93 16.98
N ALA A 112 2.13 0.12 16.50
CA ALA A 112 2.87 1.03 17.36
C ALA A 112 1.97 1.76 18.37
N ALA A 113 0.81 2.27 17.94
CA ALA A 113 -0.17 2.90 18.82
C ALA A 113 -0.72 1.93 19.88
N GLY A 114 -0.93 0.66 19.52
CA GLY A 114 -1.32 -0.40 20.46
C GLY A 114 -0.27 -0.64 21.55
N THR A 115 1.02 -0.62 21.20
CA THR A 115 2.10 -0.85 22.17
C THR A 115 2.28 0.27 23.20
N GLU A 116 1.97 1.53 22.85
CA GLU A 116 2.02 2.65 23.80
C GLU A 116 0.97 2.53 24.92
N THR A 117 -0.17 1.90 24.67
CA THR A 117 -1.20 1.72 25.71
C THR A 117 -0.84 0.72 26.80
N VAL A 118 0.06 -0.24 26.51
CA VAL A 118 0.44 -1.29 27.47
C VAL A 118 1.58 -0.85 28.40
N THR A 119 2.36 0.17 28.05
CA THR A 119 3.52 0.59 28.86
C THR A 119 3.20 1.56 30.00
N ASN A 120 1.95 1.99 30.17
CA ASN A 120 1.54 2.92 31.24
C ASN A 120 0.74 2.28 32.39
N GLU A 121 0.71 0.95 32.49
CA GLU A 121 0.26 0.26 33.71
C GLU A 121 1.37 0.32 34.78
N ASN A 122 1.33 1.35 35.61
CA ASN A 122 2.09 1.46 36.86
C ASN A 122 1.88 0.21 37.74
N PRO A 123 2.91 -0.63 38.03
CA PRO A 123 2.74 -1.76 38.93
C PRO A 123 2.77 -1.40 40.43
N ALA A 124 2.82 -0.11 40.79
CA ALA A 124 2.90 0.32 42.19
C ALA A 124 1.53 0.66 42.80
N VAL A 125 0.70 -0.35 43.05
CA VAL A 125 -0.28 -0.31 44.15
C VAL A 125 -0.25 -1.67 44.88
N ALA A 126 0.84 -1.86 45.63
CA ALA A 126 0.94 -2.93 46.62
C ALA A 126 1.32 -2.28 47.96
N THR A 127 0.36 -1.62 48.59
CA THR A 127 0.46 -1.20 50.00
C THR A 127 -0.83 -1.56 50.74
N VAL A 128 -0.79 -2.77 51.30
CA VAL A 128 -1.30 -3.25 52.61
C VAL A 128 -2.64 -2.69 53.13
N PRO A 129 -3.64 -3.54 53.45
CA PRO A 129 -4.80 -3.12 54.24
C PRO A 129 -4.37 -2.88 55.70
N ALA A 130 -4.55 -1.65 56.16
CA ALA A 130 -4.42 -1.27 57.56
C ALA A 130 -5.65 -1.73 58.35
N ALA A 131 -5.47 -2.60 59.35
CA ALA A 131 -6.26 -2.61 60.58
C ALA A 131 -5.75 -3.67 61.56
N GLU A 132 -4.78 -3.34 62.41
CA GLU A 132 -4.74 -3.86 63.79
C GLU A 132 -4.18 -2.78 64.71
N ALA A 133 -5.04 -2.28 65.60
CA ALA A 133 -4.63 -1.55 66.80
C ALA A 133 -4.85 -2.47 68.00
N PRO A 134 -3.90 -2.51 68.95
CA PRO A 134 -4.30 -2.13 70.29
C PRO A 134 -3.33 -1.12 70.93
N ALA A 135 -3.90 -0.01 71.39
CA ALA A 135 -3.20 0.95 72.25
C ALA A 135 -2.96 0.31 73.62
N THR A 136 -1.69 0.14 73.99
CA THR A 136 -1.24 -0.13 75.35
C THR A 136 -0.84 1.19 76.04
N GLU A 137 -1.09 1.22 77.34
CA GLU A 137 -1.02 2.32 78.29
C GLU A 137 0.31 3.09 78.33
N ALA A 138 0.24 4.37 78.70
CA ALA A 138 1.30 5.02 79.46
C ALA A 138 0.79 6.16 80.35
N LYS A 139 0.80 5.87 81.65
CA LYS A 139 1.12 6.72 82.81
C LYS A 139 0.04 7.58 83.48
#